data_AF-A0A843BTI0-F1
#
_entry.id   AF-A0A843BTI0-F1
#
_cell.length_a   1.000
_cell.length_b   1.000
_cell.length_c   1.000
_cell.angle_alpha   90.00
_cell.angle_beta   90.00
_cell.angle_gamma   90.00
#
_symmetry.space_group_name_H-M   'P 1'
#
loop_
_entity.id
_entity.type
_entity.pdbx_description
1 polymer ?
#
loop_
_entity_poly.entity_id
_entity_poly.type
_entity_poly.pdbx_seq_one_letter_code
_entity_poly.pdbx_strand_id
1 'polypeptide(L)'
;MSKRIISSIPQILGFTTISPEGKFRLKKTVINYFGFNELQILYLDTKDGLLLTTNKLGEKLSVLPNNWLILPAIAREKLELKGKTNICFIQRQNGVAVKKFKMTVKKSKRPRIVDIESSHIVTRRIETFGDAADLLNELVSSQVNYKLNFDVADYWKEKKSFSAWKVRQLLDIDEDSDEEVLRELVQERLLKQLDNGSWNNLVTSTAKNLKELADLGMNSNYPQIQKAIKWLLERPQSLHNPGMFFLLDELVDEQLEIMELRRQHVSGPKERFRKRPRSELKIIHAVDELYDNACGPRIMWPNAIVLESLLEYGYEFNDRVQTIIDTLSFGGWCECAYQHGTSRGRTDPLTMKELEAFEKQTLFEFKHGGLHNFKSLMLQPTWSHLMRVSHKKNGDSVEYLLRMPTHTQGCEIITTRALSKVTNEKLWRLAESHLWRFVVALYNAYNNPFGMDELIKYSLGPYTFLSMFSKYKTKAARLGILLSLPWIIENQNEDGTWGDQSTVESATLAVLNALKNIEFI
;
A
#
# COMPACT_ATOMS: atom_id res chain seq x y z
N MET A 1 -28.89 6.46 15.39
CA MET A 1 -27.66 5.65 15.59
C MET A 1 -27.90 4.29 14.97
N SER A 2 -27.15 3.90 13.92
CA SER A 2 -27.27 2.58 13.33
C SER A 2 -26.95 1.52 14.38
N LYS A 3 -27.80 0.49 14.51
CA LYS A 3 -27.50 -0.68 15.35
C LYS A 3 -26.14 -1.22 14.91
N ARG A 4 -25.13 -1.10 15.78
CA ARG A 4 -23.80 -1.68 15.50
C ARG A 4 -24.01 -3.18 15.35
N ILE A 5 -23.82 -3.68 14.13
CA ILE A 5 -23.79 -5.13 13.88
C ILE A 5 -22.69 -5.68 14.79
N ILE A 6 -23.09 -6.53 15.74
CA ILE A 6 -22.14 -7.32 16.51
C ILE A 6 -21.46 -8.22 15.49
N SER A 7 -20.17 -7.97 15.23
CA SER A 7 -19.37 -8.90 14.43
C SER A 7 -19.50 -10.30 15.06
N SER A 8 -19.69 -11.33 14.24
CA SER A 8 -19.70 -12.72 14.68
C SER A 8 -18.39 -13.12 15.40
N ILE A 9 -17.32 -12.36 15.19
CA ILE A 9 -16.03 -12.52 15.84
C ILE A 9 -15.87 -11.47 16.94
N PRO A 10 -15.72 -11.86 18.22
CA PRO A 10 -15.48 -10.94 19.33
C PRO A 10 -14.27 -10.03 19.11
N GLN A 11 -14.48 -8.71 19.14
CA GLN A 11 -13.43 -7.71 18.95
C GLN A 11 -12.90 -7.15 20.26
N ILE A 12 -11.64 -6.73 20.28
CA ILE A 12 -11.08 -5.96 21.41
C ILE A 12 -11.56 -4.51 21.27
N LEU A 13 -12.26 -3.99 22.29
CA LEU A 13 -12.79 -2.63 22.35
C LEU A 13 -11.73 -1.61 22.80
N GLY A 14 -10.68 -2.06 23.47
CA GLY A 14 -9.55 -1.23 23.86
C GLY A 14 -8.68 -1.85 24.96
N PHE A 15 -7.59 -1.16 25.26
CA PHE A 15 -6.61 -1.54 26.27
C PHE A 15 -6.54 -0.49 27.36
N THR A 16 -6.29 -0.88 28.59
CA THR A 16 -5.95 0.06 29.67
C THR A 16 -4.98 -0.60 30.62
N THR A 17 -4.48 0.17 31.56
CA THR A 17 -3.63 -0.35 32.62
C THR A 17 -4.40 -0.35 33.93
N ILE A 18 -4.31 -1.45 34.67
CA ILE A 18 -4.92 -1.63 35.99
C ILE A 18 -3.85 -1.57 37.07
N SER A 19 -4.16 -0.89 38.17
CA SER A 19 -3.29 -0.84 39.35
C SER A 19 -3.34 -2.15 40.14
N PRO A 20 -2.40 -2.40 41.07
CA PRO A 20 -2.44 -3.57 41.95
C PRO A 20 -3.74 -3.65 42.78
N GLU A 21 -4.31 -2.51 43.15
CA GLU A 21 -5.57 -2.41 43.88
C GLU A 21 -6.79 -2.70 43.00
N GLY A 22 -6.60 -3.01 41.71
CA GLY A 22 -7.66 -3.29 40.76
C GLY A 22 -8.32 -2.04 40.18
N LYS A 23 -7.71 -0.86 40.35
CA LYS A 23 -8.27 0.40 39.85
C LYS A 23 -7.88 0.64 38.39
N PHE A 24 -8.86 0.90 37.52
CA PHE A 24 -8.63 1.21 36.11
C PHE A 24 -9.70 2.14 35.54
N ARG A 25 -9.38 2.83 34.45
CA ARG A 25 -10.31 3.70 33.74
C ARG A 25 -10.94 2.98 32.55
N LEU A 26 -12.27 2.99 32.46
CA LEU A 26 -13.00 2.51 31.30
C LEU A 26 -12.71 3.41 30.08
N LYS A 27 -12.51 2.79 28.92
CA LYS A 27 -12.34 3.51 27.66
C LYS A 27 -13.68 3.98 27.13
N LYS A 28 -13.70 5.14 26.48
CA LYS A 28 -14.89 5.69 25.79
C LYS A 28 -15.53 4.68 24.83
N THR A 29 -14.71 3.84 24.16
CA THR A 29 -15.20 2.77 23.27
C THR A 29 -16.02 1.71 23.99
N VAL A 30 -15.66 1.35 25.24
CA VAL A 30 -16.39 0.41 26.08
C VAL A 30 -17.71 1.02 26.56
N ILE A 31 -17.69 2.29 26.99
CA ILE A 31 -18.89 3.03 27.39
C ILE A 31 -19.88 3.13 26.21
N ASN A 32 -19.36 3.50 25.04
CA ASN A 32 -20.14 3.56 23.81
C ASN A 32 -20.68 2.19 23.38
N TYR A 33 -20.00 1.09 23.72
CA TYR A 33 -20.47 -0.26 23.43
C TYR A 33 -21.70 -0.61 24.28
N PHE A 34 -21.67 -0.23 25.55
CA PHE A 34 -22.80 -0.37 26.45
C PHE A 34 -23.97 0.56 26.09
N GLY A 35 -23.70 1.69 25.43
CA GLY A 35 -24.74 2.57 24.86
C GLY A 35 -25.29 3.60 25.85
N PHE A 36 -24.54 3.94 26.89
CA PHE A 36 -25.00 4.88 27.93
C PHE A 36 -24.16 6.15 27.96
N ASN A 37 -24.83 7.28 28.22
CA ASN A 37 -24.23 8.61 28.27
C ASN A 37 -23.86 9.05 29.70
N GLU A 38 -24.34 8.34 30.73
CA GLU A 38 -24.17 8.68 32.16
C GLU A 38 -23.82 7.44 33.01
N LEU A 39 -23.42 7.69 34.27
CA LEU A 39 -22.95 6.68 35.23
C LEU A 39 -24.03 5.63 35.53
N GLN A 40 -23.98 4.50 34.82
CA GLN A 40 -24.78 3.33 35.14
C GLN A 40 -24.06 2.38 36.10
N ILE A 41 -24.84 1.66 36.88
CA ILE A 41 -24.37 0.51 37.65
C ILE A 41 -23.98 -0.59 36.66
N LEU A 42 -22.75 -1.08 36.78
CA LEU A 42 -22.31 -2.28 36.10
C LEU A 42 -22.35 -3.47 37.07
N TYR A 43 -22.44 -4.67 36.54
CA TYR A 43 -22.28 -5.91 37.28
C TYR A 43 -21.11 -6.69 36.72
N LEU A 44 -20.41 -7.41 37.59
CA LEU A 44 -19.30 -8.28 37.24
C LEU A 44 -19.67 -9.73 37.54
N ASP A 45 -19.92 -10.49 36.48
CA ASP A 45 -19.99 -11.94 36.58
C ASP A 45 -18.57 -12.52 36.57
N THR A 46 -18.28 -13.38 37.55
CA THR A 46 -16.97 -13.99 37.74
C THR A 46 -16.97 -15.50 37.48
N LYS A 47 -18.09 -16.14 37.09
CA LYS A 47 -18.18 -17.61 36.98
C LYS A 47 -17.23 -18.19 35.91
N ASP A 48 -17.44 -17.82 34.65
CA ASP A 48 -16.71 -18.39 33.49
C ASP A 48 -15.62 -17.45 32.92
N GLY A 49 -15.29 -16.41 33.66
CA GLY A 49 -14.40 -15.32 33.26
C GLY A 49 -14.79 -14.05 34.00
N LEU A 50 -14.26 -12.89 33.60
CA LEU A 50 -14.64 -11.60 34.16
C LEU A 50 -15.49 -10.83 33.15
N LEU A 51 -16.80 -10.91 33.27
CA LEU A 51 -17.75 -10.29 32.35
C LEU A 51 -18.38 -9.06 32.99
N LEU A 52 -18.03 -7.87 32.50
CA LEU A 52 -18.76 -6.65 32.81
C LEU A 52 -20.06 -6.60 32.01
N THR A 53 -21.18 -6.39 32.68
CA THR A 53 -22.50 -6.35 32.05
C THR A 53 -23.40 -5.33 32.73
N THR A 54 -24.47 -4.92 32.05
CA THR A 54 -25.56 -4.12 32.63
C THR A 54 -26.71 -4.97 33.11
N ASN A 55 -26.72 -6.25 32.75
CA ASN A 55 -27.66 -7.20 33.32
C ASN A 55 -27.30 -7.40 34.80
N LYS A 56 -28.30 -7.60 35.66
CA LYS A 56 -28.11 -7.82 37.11
C LYS A 56 -27.54 -9.22 37.39
N LEU A 57 -26.39 -9.54 36.80
CA LEU A 57 -25.70 -10.81 36.87
C LEU A 57 -24.33 -10.59 37.52
N GLY A 58 -24.13 -11.18 38.69
CA GLY A 58 -22.88 -11.08 39.45
C GLY A 58 -22.85 -9.92 40.45
N GLU A 59 -21.63 -9.51 40.82
CA GLU A 59 -21.39 -8.50 41.85
C GLU A 59 -21.62 -7.09 41.30
N LYS A 60 -22.33 -6.25 42.05
CA LYS A 60 -22.60 -4.85 41.68
C LYS A 60 -21.31 -4.02 41.78
N LEU A 61 -20.93 -3.35 40.69
CA LEU A 61 -19.81 -2.41 40.64
C LEU A 61 -20.27 -0.97 40.50
N SER A 62 -19.75 -0.10 41.36
CA SER A 62 -19.94 1.35 41.26
C SER A 62 -18.92 1.96 40.30
N VAL A 63 -19.39 2.58 39.22
CA VAL A 63 -18.54 3.41 38.35
C VAL A 63 -18.29 4.74 39.06
N LEU A 64 -17.03 5.03 39.37
CA LEU A 64 -16.60 6.27 40.02
C LEU A 64 -16.52 7.43 39.00
N PRO A 65 -16.45 8.70 39.45
CA PRO A 65 -16.25 9.85 38.58
C PRO A 65 -15.07 9.65 37.61
N ASN A 66 -15.15 10.22 36.40
CA ASN A 66 -14.17 10.03 35.33
C ASN A 66 -14.05 8.59 34.78
N ASN A 67 -15.08 7.76 34.99
CA ASN A 67 -15.21 6.38 34.49
C ASN A 67 -14.19 5.41 35.12
N TRP A 68 -13.85 5.62 36.38
CA TRP A 68 -12.98 4.70 37.11
C TRP A 68 -13.79 3.53 37.67
N LEU A 69 -13.19 2.34 37.65
CA LEU A 69 -13.71 1.13 38.26
C LEU A 69 -12.65 0.52 39.17
N ILE A 70 -13.09 -0.19 40.20
CA ILE A 70 -12.25 -0.99 41.08
C ILE A 70 -12.75 -2.43 41.02
N LEU A 71 -11.87 -3.37 40.64
CA LEU A 71 -12.22 -4.79 40.64
C LEU A 71 -12.22 -5.37 42.07
N PRO A 72 -13.18 -6.24 42.40
CA PRO A 72 -13.21 -6.95 43.67
C PRO A 72 -12.01 -7.91 43.80
N ALA A 73 -11.69 -8.33 45.02
CA ALA A 73 -10.54 -9.19 45.33
C ALA A 73 -10.48 -10.46 44.46
N ILE A 74 -11.60 -11.17 44.32
CA ILE A 74 -11.71 -12.40 43.52
C ILE A 74 -11.31 -12.15 42.06
N ALA A 75 -11.74 -11.03 41.48
CA ALA A 75 -11.40 -10.69 40.09
C ALA A 75 -9.92 -10.32 39.92
N ARG A 76 -9.34 -9.65 40.93
CA ARG A 76 -7.90 -9.32 40.94
C ARG A 76 -7.03 -10.57 41.03
N GLU A 77 -7.46 -11.54 41.84
CA GLU A 77 -6.81 -12.85 41.98
C GLU A 77 -6.86 -13.63 40.65
N LYS A 78 -8.04 -13.72 40.01
CA LYS A 78 -8.20 -14.37 38.69
C LYS A 78 -7.38 -13.73 37.57
N LEU A 79 -7.10 -12.43 37.64
CA LEU A 79 -6.19 -11.74 36.71
C LEU A 79 -4.71 -11.83 37.13
N GLU A 80 -4.41 -12.39 38.30
CA GLU A 80 -3.08 -12.48 38.89
C GLU A 80 -2.34 -11.12 38.86
N LEU A 81 -2.98 -10.09 39.41
CA LEU A 81 -2.41 -8.74 39.42
C LEU A 81 -1.27 -8.65 40.43
N LYS A 82 -0.02 -8.69 39.95
CA LYS A 82 1.19 -8.52 40.79
C LYS A 82 1.71 -7.07 40.81
N GLY A 83 1.17 -6.21 39.96
CA GLY A 83 1.69 -4.88 39.68
C GLY A 83 0.81 -4.15 38.69
N LYS A 84 1.31 -3.02 38.19
CA LYS A 84 0.69 -2.29 37.08
C LYS A 84 0.61 -3.20 35.84
N THR A 85 -0.59 -3.63 35.48
CA THR A 85 -0.82 -4.70 34.49
C THR A 85 -1.66 -4.17 33.33
N ASN A 86 -1.39 -4.60 32.10
CA ASN A 86 -2.25 -4.26 30.97
C ASN A 86 -3.45 -5.21 30.92
N ILE A 87 -4.63 -4.65 30.69
CA ILE A 87 -5.87 -5.40 30.46
C ILE A 87 -6.50 -4.96 29.14
N CYS A 88 -7.25 -5.87 28.52
CA CYS A 88 -8.05 -5.58 27.35
C CYS A 88 -9.54 -5.82 27.63
N PHE A 89 -10.37 -5.08 26.91
CA PHE A 89 -11.83 -5.21 26.94
C PHE A 89 -12.29 -5.92 25.67
N ILE A 90 -13.02 -7.02 25.79
CA ILE A 90 -13.41 -7.84 24.63
C ILE A 90 -14.93 -7.91 24.55
N GLN A 91 -15.45 -7.63 23.36
CA GLN A 91 -16.86 -7.70 23.06
C GLN A 91 -17.44 -9.09 23.36
N ARG A 92 -18.63 -9.12 23.98
CA ARG A 92 -19.48 -10.32 24.14
C ARG A 92 -20.94 -9.96 23.92
N GLN A 93 -21.77 -10.96 23.60
CA GLN A 93 -23.20 -10.76 23.33
C GLN A 93 -23.91 -10.02 24.46
N ASN A 94 -23.57 -10.33 25.72
CA ASN A 94 -24.23 -9.79 26.91
C ASN A 94 -23.32 -8.90 27.77
N GLY A 95 -22.20 -8.41 27.23
CA GLY A 95 -21.28 -7.60 28.02
C GLY A 95 -19.90 -7.43 27.40
N VAL A 96 -18.93 -7.15 28.26
CA VAL A 96 -17.54 -6.92 27.91
C VAL A 96 -16.65 -7.74 28.84
N ALA A 97 -15.92 -8.69 28.27
CA ALA A 97 -14.95 -9.47 29.03
C ALA A 97 -13.72 -8.61 29.36
N VAL A 98 -13.27 -8.65 30.61
CA VAL A 98 -12.05 -8.01 31.08
C VAL A 98 -10.98 -9.09 31.21
N LYS A 99 -9.90 -8.96 30.43
CA LYS A 99 -8.82 -9.97 30.44
C LYS A 99 -7.47 -9.32 30.60
N LYS A 100 -6.56 -10.03 31.26
CA LYS A 100 -5.14 -9.69 31.32
C LYS A 100 -4.59 -9.75 29.90
N PHE A 101 -3.84 -8.73 29.50
CA PHE A 101 -3.26 -8.66 28.18
C PHE A 101 -1.75 -8.84 28.26
N LYS A 102 -1.23 -9.77 27.46
CA LYS A 102 0.20 -10.03 27.29
C LYS A 102 0.56 -9.91 25.82
N MET A 103 1.80 -9.51 25.54
CA MET A 103 2.38 -9.53 24.20
C MET A 103 3.59 -10.43 24.19
N THR A 104 3.73 -11.22 23.14
CA THR A 104 4.92 -12.03 22.87
C THR A 104 5.33 -11.82 21.43
N VAL A 105 6.64 -11.81 21.18
CA VAL A 105 7.21 -11.73 19.83
C VAL A 105 7.96 -13.02 19.57
N LYS A 106 7.67 -13.67 18.44
CA LYS A 106 8.34 -14.90 18.03
C LYS A 106 8.82 -14.75 16.58
N LYS A 107 10.02 -15.23 16.28
CA LYS A 107 10.45 -15.39 14.88
C LYS A 107 9.64 -16.51 14.22
N SER A 108 9.24 -16.29 12.99
CA SER A 108 8.45 -17.22 12.19
C SER A 108 8.88 -17.10 10.72
N LYS A 109 8.51 -18.08 9.90
CA LYS A 109 8.65 -17.96 8.44
C LYS A 109 7.67 -16.94 7.85
N ARG A 110 6.61 -16.63 8.60
CA ARG A 110 5.46 -15.85 8.15
C ARG A 110 5.05 -14.85 9.22
N PRO A 111 5.00 -13.54 8.93
CA PRO A 111 4.50 -12.58 9.87
C PRO A 111 2.99 -12.74 9.98
N ARG A 112 2.50 -12.73 11.22
CA ARG A 112 1.08 -12.66 11.53
C ARG A 112 0.90 -12.18 12.96
N ILE A 113 -0.26 -11.63 13.26
CA ILE A 113 -0.62 -11.26 14.62
C ILE A 113 -1.81 -12.11 14.99
N VAL A 114 -1.70 -12.82 16.11
CA VAL A 114 -2.78 -13.64 16.65
C VAL A 114 -3.04 -13.29 18.10
N ASP A 115 -4.31 -13.20 18.47
CA ASP A 115 -4.72 -13.13 19.86
C ASP A 115 -5.10 -14.54 20.32
N ILE A 116 -4.33 -15.10 21.26
CA ILE A 116 -4.66 -16.37 21.90
C ILE A 116 -5.42 -16.05 23.18
N GLU A 117 -6.69 -16.38 23.18
CA GLU A 117 -7.62 -16.03 24.24
C GLU A 117 -8.00 -17.25 25.07
N SER A 118 -7.83 -17.14 26.39
CA SER A 118 -8.30 -18.07 27.43
C SER A 118 -9.33 -17.36 28.31
N SER A 119 -9.86 -18.00 29.37
CA SER A 119 -10.87 -17.39 30.25
C SER A 119 -10.47 -16.03 30.83
N HIS A 120 -9.20 -15.85 31.23
CA HIS A 120 -8.73 -14.65 31.93
C HIS A 120 -7.60 -13.89 31.23
N ILE A 121 -6.99 -14.48 30.19
CA ILE A 121 -5.80 -13.91 29.53
C ILE A 121 -6.02 -13.86 28.03
N VAL A 122 -5.61 -12.76 27.41
CA VAL A 122 -5.30 -12.67 25.98
C VAL A 122 -3.81 -12.49 25.82
N THR A 123 -3.18 -13.39 25.07
CA THR A 123 -1.80 -13.25 24.62
C THR A 123 -1.80 -12.87 23.15
N ARG A 124 -1.40 -11.65 22.83
CA ARG A 124 -1.10 -11.24 21.46
C ARG A 124 0.27 -11.77 21.08
N ARG A 125 0.31 -12.79 20.24
CA ARG A 125 1.53 -13.34 19.65
C ARG A 125 1.78 -12.66 18.31
N ILE A 126 2.91 -11.97 18.23
CA ILE A 126 3.40 -11.31 17.02
C ILE A 126 4.46 -12.22 16.42
N GLU A 127 4.13 -12.79 15.29
CA GLU A 127 5.07 -13.55 14.48
C GLU A 127 5.73 -12.59 13.49
N THR A 128 7.05 -12.68 13.38
CA THR A 128 7.90 -11.77 12.61
C THR A 128 8.72 -12.55 11.60
N PHE A 129 9.06 -11.93 10.47
CA PHE A 129 10.04 -12.53 9.56
C PHE A 129 11.39 -12.72 10.25
N GLY A 130 12.16 -13.66 9.71
CA GLY A 130 13.60 -13.79 9.97
C GLY A 130 14.39 -12.61 9.39
N ASP A 131 15.68 -12.84 9.17
CA ASP A 131 16.46 -11.91 8.37
C ASP A 131 15.99 -11.92 6.90
N ALA A 132 16.03 -10.78 6.22
CA ALA A 132 15.59 -10.69 4.83
C ALA A 132 16.48 -11.51 3.88
N ALA A 133 17.79 -11.61 4.16
CA ALA A 133 18.71 -12.42 3.39
C ALA A 133 18.42 -13.92 3.56
N ASP A 134 18.14 -14.36 4.78
CA ASP A 134 17.76 -15.75 5.06
C ASP A 134 16.48 -16.14 4.30
N LEU A 135 15.45 -15.28 4.36
CA LEU A 135 14.20 -15.51 3.65
C LEU A 135 14.41 -15.52 2.12
N LEU A 136 15.22 -14.60 1.60
CA LEU A 136 15.55 -14.57 0.18
C LEU A 136 16.24 -15.87 -0.26
N ASN A 137 17.22 -16.34 0.50
CA ASN A 137 17.93 -17.59 0.21
C ASN A 137 16.99 -18.82 0.26
N GLU A 138 16.10 -18.87 1.25
CA GLU A 138 15.06 -19.92 1.33
C GLU A 138 14.17 -19.90 0.08
N LEU A 139 13.71 -18.73 -0.34
CA LEU A 139 12.81 -18.60 -1.48
C LEU A 139 13.50 -18.92 -2.80
N VAL A 140 14.73 -18.45 -3.01
CA VAL A 140 15.56 -18.84 -4.17
C VAL A 140 15.76 -20.35 -4.21
N SER A 141 16.05 -20.97 -3.06
CA SER A 141 16.20 -22.44 -2.99
C SER A 141 14.89 -23.16 -3.30
N SER A 142 13.74 -22.57 -2.95
CA SER A 142 12.42 -23.13 -3.25
C SER A 142 11.96 -22.90 -4.69
N GLN A 143 12.56 -21.93 -5.40
CA GLN A 143 12.19 -21.53 -6.77
C GLN A 143 12.23 -22.72 -7.74
N VAL A 144 13.16 -23.65 -7.55
CA VAL A 144 13.31 -24.87 -8.38
C VAL A 144 12.10 -25.82 -8.33
N ASN A 145 11.24 -25.67 -7.32
CA ASN A 145 10.02 -26.46 -7.18
C ASN A 145 8.84 -25.88 -7.98
N TYR A 146 9.01 -24.71 -8.59
CA TYR A 146 8.00 -24.06 -9.41
C TYR A 146 8.34 -24.21 -10.89
N LYS A 147 7.30 -24.38 -11.70
CA LYS A 147 7.35 -24.34 -13.16
C LYS A 147 6.09 -23.64 -13.65
N LEU A 148 6.18 -22.94 -14.78
CA LEU A 148 4.99 -22.47 -15.48
C LEU A 148 4.12 -23.68 -15.84
N ASN A 149 2.80 -23.54 -15.70
CA ASN A 149 1.84 -24.59 -16.02
C ASN A 149 1.69 -24.76 -17.53
N PHE A 150 1.79 -23.65 -18.26
CA PHE A 150 1.58 -23.58 -19.71
C PHE A 150 2.69 -22.75 -20.36
N ASP A 151 3.02 -23.08 -21.61
CA ASP A 151 3.91 -22.27 -22.43
C ASP A 151 3.16 -21.02 -22.90
N VAL A 152 3.77 -19.87 -22.73
CA VAL A 152 3.20 -18.57 -23.10
C VAL A 152 3.54 -18.20 -24.55
N ALA A 153 4.55 -18.84 -25.16
CA ALA A 153 5.10 -18.42 -26.46
C ALA A 153 4.07 -18.47 -27.58
N ASP A 154 3.23 -19.51 -27.62
CA ASP A 154 2.23 -19.70 -28.69
C ASP A 154 1.17 -18.59 -28.72
N TYR A 155 0.77 -18.04 -27.56
CA TYR A 155 -0.20 -16.95 -27.52
C TYR A 155 0.30 -15.69 -28.23
N TRP A 156 1.62 -15.47 -28.25
CA TRP A 156 2.22 -14.25 -28.78
C TRP A 156 2.61 -14.32 -30.24
N LYS A 157 2.49 -15.50 -30.86
CA LYS A 157 2.78 -15.67 -32.27
C LYS A 157 1.84 -14.80 -33.12
N GLU A 158 2.39 -14.17 -34.15
CA GLU A 158 1.67 -13.36 -35.15
C GLU A 158 0.99 -12.07 -34.62
N LYS A 159 0.95 -11.84 -33.30
CA LYS A 159 0.37 -10.64 -32.71
C LYS A 159 1.26 -9.42 -32.98
N LYS A 160 0.67 -8.33 -33.48
CA LYS A 160 1.40 -7.10 -33.84
C LYS A 160 1.38 -5.99 -32.78
N SER A 161 0.80 -6.23 -31.61
CA SER A 161 0.74 -5.19 -30.57
C SER A 161 2.13 -4.88 -30.00
N PHE A 162 2.30 -3.70 -29.40
CA PHE A 162 3.54 -3.33 -28.72
C PHE A 162 3.91 -4.31 -27.60
N SER A 163 2.93 -4.73 -26.81
CA SER A 163 3.13 -5.71 -25.74
C SER A 163 3.55 -7.07 -26.32
N ALA A 164 2.96 -7.49 -27.44
CA ALA A 164 3.34 -8.72 -28.12
C ALA A 164 4.79 -8.71 -28.60
N TRP A 165 5.16 -7.66 -29.33
CA TRP A 165 6.55 -7.47 -29.75
C TRP A 165 7.50 -7.50 -28.55
N LYS A 166 7.19 -6.77 -27.47
CA LYS A 166 8.04 -6.73 -26.29
C LYS A 166 8.15 -8.09 -25.58
N VAL A 167 7.06 -8.86 -25.53
CA VAL A 167 7.09 -10.21 -24.94
C VAL A 167 7.94 -11.15 -25.79
N ARG A 168 7.83 -11.11 -27.13
CA ARG A 168 8.70 -11.91 -28.01
C ARG A 168 10.18 -11.60 -27.79
N GLN A 169 10.54 -10.32 -27.70
CA GLN A 169 11.89 -9.88 -27.37
C GLN A 169 12.34 -10.29 -25.95
N LEU A 170 11.42 -10.43 -24.99
CA LEU A 170 11.75 -10.89 -23.64
C LEU A 170 12.03 -12.39 -23.57
N LEU A 171 11.33 -13.17 -24.40
CA LEU A 171 11.37 -14.63 -24.45
C LEU A 171 12.27 -15.19 -25.57
N ASP A 172 12.97 -14.32 -26.28
CA ASP A 172 13.80 -14.66 -27.43
C ASP A 172 13.03 -15.49 -28.50
N ILE A 173 11.76 -15.11 -28.75
CA ILE A 173 10.92 -15.70 -29.80
C ILE A 173 11.26 -15.00 -31.11
N ASP A 174 11.81 -15.77 -32.05
CA ASP A 174 12.17 -15.28 -33.39
C ASP A 174 10.96 -15.30 -34.32
N GLU A 175 10.66 -14.15 -34.93
CA GLU A 175 9.65 -14.02 -35.99
C GLU A 175 10.20 -13.19 -37.14
N ASP A 176 10.09 -13.72 -38.37
CA ASP A 176 10.52 -13.03 -39.59
C ASP A 176 9.88 -11.63 -39.74
N SER A 177 8.72 -11.40 -39.11
CA SER A 177 7.97 -10.15 -39.17
C SER A 177 8.38 -9.11 -38.13
N ASP A 178 9.24 -9.41 -37.17
CA ASP A 178 9.50 -8.52 -36.03
C ASP A 178 10.14 -7.19 -36.42
N GLU A 179 10.99 -7.16 -37.45
CA GLU A 179 11.52 -5.90 -37.99
C GLU A 179 10.43 -5.03 -38.64
N GLU A 180 9.49 -5.66 -39.34
CA GLU A 180 8.37 -4.96 -39.96
C GLU A 180 7.42 -4.42 -38.89
N VAL A 181 7.06 -5.25 -37.90
CA VAL A 181 6.25 -4.86 -36.75
C VAL A 181 6.89 -3.71 -35.98
N LEU A 182 8.21 -3.75 -35.74
CA LEU A 182 8.94 -2.64 -35.11
C LEU A 182 8.77 -1.33 -35.90
N ARG A 183 8.96 -1.36 -37.23
CA ARG A 183 8.79 -0.18 -38.10
C ARG A 183 7.34 0.32 -38.09
N GLU A 184 6.37 -0.59 -38.19
CA GLU A 184 4.93 -0.27 -38.11
C GLU A 184 4.60 0.43 -36.78
N LEU A 185 5.06 -0.11 -35.65
CA LEU A 185 4.84 0.43 -34.30
C LEU A 185 5.46 1.83 -34.14
N VAL A 186 6.69 2.04 -34.63
CA VAL A 186 7.32 3.37 -34.62
C VAL A 186 6.52 4.34 -35.48
N GLN A 187 6.20 3.96 -36.72
CA GLN A 187 5.47 4.81 -37.65
C GLN A 187 4.08 5.17 -37.13
N GLU A 188 3.33 4.22 -36.56
CA GLU A 188 2.00 4.43 -35.99
C GLU A 188 2.01 5.54 -34.94
N ARG A 189 3.01 5.55 -34.06
CA ARG A 189 3.17 6.56 -33.01
C ARG A 189 3.56 7.90 -33.59
N LEU A 190 4.58 7.94 -34.46
CA LEU A 190 5.06 9.20 -35.06
C LEU A 190 3.98 9.88 -35.92
N LEU A 191 3.16 9.12 -36.66
CA LEU A 191 2.05 9.68 -37.44
C LEU A 191 0.96 10.34 -36.58
N LYS A 192 0.82 9.93 -35.32
CA LYS A 192 -0.13 10.51 -34.37
C LYS A 192 0.45 11.71 -33.60
N GLN A 193 1.73 12.03 -33.79
CA GLN A 193 2.36 13.17 -33.15
C GLN A 193 1.83 14.47 -33.78
N LEU A 194 1.40 15.41 -32.94
CA LEU A 194 0.94 16.72 -33.39
C LEU A 194 2.10 17.63 -33.76
N ASP A 195 1.80 18.73 -34.48
CA ASP A 195 2.77 19.75 -34.87
C ASP A 195 3.45 20.46 -33.70
N ASN A 196 2.94 20.35 -32.47
CA ASN A 196 3.61 20.86 -31.27
C ASN A 196 4.52 19.82 -30.58
N GLY A 197 4.60 18.59 -31.12
CA GLY A 197 5.38 17.48 -30.57
C GLY A 197 4.63 16.59 -29.59
N SER A 198 3.41 16.97 -29.19
CA SER A 198 2.62 16.20 -28.22
C SER A 198 1.80 15.10 -28.89
N TRP A 199 1.28 14.19 -28.07
CA TRP A 199 0.19 13.28 -28.43
C TRP A 199 -1.08 13.71 -27.72
N ASN A 200 -2.12 14.04 -28.50
CA ASN A 200 -3.43 14.48 -28.03
C ASN A 200 -3.42 15.71 -27.10
N ASN A 201 -2.34 16.52 -27.11
CA ASN A 201 -2.13 17.61 -26.14
C ASN A 201 -2.20 17.15 -24.68
N LEU A 202 -1.91 15.88 -24.39
CA LEU A 202 -1.95 15.31 -23.05
C LEU A 202 -0.55 14.94 -22.57
N VAL A 203 -0.20 15.35 -21.35
CA VAL A 203 1.12 15.06 -20.76
C VAL A 203 1.36 13.57 -20.60
N THR A 204 0.33 12.84 -20.17
CA THR A 204 0.41 11.40 -19.94
C THR A 204 0.53 10.62 -21.24
N SER A 205 -0.26 10.98 -22.26
CA SER A 205 -0.17 10.36 -23.59
C SER A 205 1.18 10.64 -24.26
N THR A 206 1.68 11.87 -24.16
CA THR A 206 2.99 12.24 -24.72
C THR A 206 4.13 11.46 -24.06
N ALA A 207 4.11 11.38 -22.72
CA ALA A 207 5.09 10.62 -21.96
C ALA A 207 5.00 9.10 -22.26
N LYS A 208 3.80 8.51 -22.30
CA LYS A 208 3.63 7.10 -22.70
C LYS A 208 4.25 6.81 -24.07
N ASN A 209 3.93 7.62 -25.08
CA ASN A 209 4.48 7.43 -26.43
C ASN A 209 6.00 7.59 -26.45
N LEU A 210 6.55 8.58 -25.72
CA LEU A 210 8.00 8.72 -25.56
C LEU A 210 8.64 7.46 -24.98
N LYS A 211 8.08 6.90 -23.91
CA LYS A 211 8.57 5.67 -23.28
C LYS A 211 8.51 4.47 -24.23
N GLU A 212 7.40 4.28 -24.93
CA GLU A 212 7.28 3.19 -25.90
C GLU A 212 8.24 3.36 -27.07
N LEU A 213 8.45 4.58 -27.56
CA LEU A 213 9.44 4.85 -28.62
C LEU A 213 10.87 4.57 -28.15
N ALA A 214 11.18 4.79 -26.87
CA ALA A 214 12.46 4.41 -26.29
C ALA A 214 12.64 2.88 -26.24
N ASP A 215 11.59 2.16 -25.82
CA ASP A 215 11.56 0.70 -25.85
C ASP A 215 11.71 0.15 -27.30
N LEU A 216 11.22 0.89 -28.31
CA LEU A 216 11.39 0.59 -29.75
C LEU A 216 12.73 1.08 -30.34
N GLY A 217 13.68 1.51 -29.50
CA GLY A 217 15.03 1.87 -29.91
C GLY A 217 15.23 3.31 -30.40
N MET A 218 14.21 4.17 -30.34
CA MET A 218 14.39 5.60 -30.61
C MET A 218 15.10 6.28 -29.43
N ASN A 219 16.00 7.21 -29.73
CA ASN A 219 16.76 7.95 -28.73
C ASN A 219 16.54 9.47 -28.83
N SER A 220 17.21 10.25 -27.99
CA SER A 220 17.07 11.71 -27.92
C SER A 220 17.61 12.45 -29.14
N ASN A 221 18.26 11.79 -30.11
CA ASN A 221 18.78 12.44 -31.31
C ASN A 221 17.71 12.62 -32.40
N TYR A 222 16.56 11.95 -32.29
CA TYR A 222 15.47 12.10 -33.26
C TYR A 222 14.73 13.43 -33.03
N PRO A 223 14.52 14.26 -34.06
CA PRO A 223 13.85 15.56 -33.92
C PRO A 223 12.44 15.46 -33.32
N GLN A 224 11.70 14.41 -33.64
CA GLN A 224 10.37 14.12 -33.11
C GLN A 224 10.40 13.93 -31.58
N ILE A 225 11.42 13.22 -31.09
CA ILE A 225 11.62 12.98 -29.65
C ILE A 225 12.01 14.28 -28.94
N GLN A 226 12.96 15.04 -29.49
CA GLN A 226 13.36 16.33 -28.94
C GLN A 226 12.18 17.31 -28.84
N LYS A 227 11.33 17.33 -29.86
CA LYS A 227 10.13 18.18 -29.91
C LYS A 227 9.13 17.80 -28.82
N ALA A 228 8.88 16.50 -28.63
CA ALA A 228 8.00 16.00 -27.58
C ALA A 228 8.53 16.28 -26.17
N ILE A 229 9.83 16.08 -25.95
CA ILE A 229 10.48 16.36 -24.66
C ILE A 229 10.42 17.85 -24.37
N LYS A 230 10.73 18.71 -25.35
CA LYS A 230 10.60 20.15 -25.22
C LYS A 230 9.17 20.54 -24.84
N TRP A 231 8.16 20.00 -25.54
CA TRP A 231 6.76 20.26 -25.22
C TRP A 231 6.39 19.87 -23.79
N LEU A 232 6.88 18.73 -23.28
CA LEU A 232 6.69 18.33 -21.88
C LEU A 232 7.36 19.33 -20.93
N LEU A 233 8.63 19.66 -21.15
CA LEU A 233 9.37 20.54 -20.26
C LEU A 233 8.79 21.97 -20.20
N GLU A 234 8.12 22.41 -21.25
CA GLU A 234 7.47 23.74 -21.36
C GLU A 234 6.04 23.79 -20.78
N ARG A 235 5.48 22.68 -20.28
CA ARG A 235 4.13 22.71 -19.69
C ARG A 235 4.03 23.68 -18.50
N PRO A 236 2.87 24.30 -18.25
CA PRO A 236 2.66 25.12 -17.07
C PRO A 236 3.01 24.39 -15.77
N GLN A 237 3.46 25.14 -14.78
CA GLN A 237 3.88 24.65 -13.47
C GLN A 237 3.15 25.45 -12.39
N SER A 238 2.86 24.81 -11.26
CA SER A 238 2.29 25.52 -10.11
C SER A 238 3.39 26.10 -9.24
N LEU A 239 3.27 27.37 -8.84
CA LEU A 239 4.13 27.99 -7.82
C LEU A 239 4.07 27.26 -6.46
N HIS A 240 3.03 26.45 -6.24
CA HIS A 240 2.83 25.71 -5.01
C HIS A 240 3.34 24.27 -5.08
N ASN A 241 3.58 23.75 -6.28
CA ASN A 241 4.17 22.44 -6.54
C ASN A 241 5.21 22.62 -7.67
N PRO A 242 6.36 23.24 -7.39
CA PRO A 242 7.33 23.61 -8.41
C PRO A 242 7.85 22.37 -9.14
N GLY A 243 8.13 22.51 -10.43
CA GLY A 243 8.57 21.41 -11.30
C GLY A 243 7.44 20.47 -11.73
N MET A 244 6.45 20.22 -10.88
CA MET A 244 5.46 19.16 -11.06
C MET A 244 4.60 19.32 -12.32
N PHE A 245 4.25 18.19 -12.93
CA PHE A 245 3.30 18.08 -14.03
C PHE A 245 1.86 17.92 -13.53
N PHE A 246 0.91 18.46 -14.28
CA PHE A 246 -0.51 18.30 -14.05
C PHE A 246 -1.14 17.53 -15.20
N LEU A 247 -2.22 16.79 -14.93
CA LEU A 247 -2.89 15.98 -15.96
C LEU A 247 -3.34 16.81 -17.16
N LEU A 248 -3.84 18.02 -16.89
CA LEU A 248 -4.24 19.04 -17.84
C LEU A 248 -3.65 20.39 -17.38
N ASP A 249 -3.42 21.31 -18.29
CA ASP A 249 -2.82 22.61 -17.96
C ASP A 249 -3.73 23.45 -17.08
N GLU A 250 -5.03 23.41 -17.34
CA GLU A 250 -6.04 24.20 -16.63
C GLU A 250 -6.11 23.83 -15.14
N LEU A 251 -5.61 22.65 -14.77
CA LEU A 251 -5.53 22.23 -13.38
C LEU A 251 -4.50 23.01 -12.56
N VAL A 252 -3.54 23.67 -13.22
CA VAL A 252 -2.59 24.57 -12.55
C VAL A 252 -3.33 25.80 -12.02
N ASP A 253 -4.19 26.39 -12.85
CA ASP A 253 -5.03 27.52 -12.47
C ASP A 253 -6.10 27.12 -11.46
N GLU A 254 -6.77 25.96 -11.64
CA GLU A 254 -7.74 25.44 -10.65
C GLU A 254 -7.07 25.25 -9.28
N GLN A 255 -5.81 24.79 -9.24
CA GLN A 255 -5.09 24.67 -7.97
C GLN A 255 -4.84 26.04 -7.32
N LEU A 256 -4.41 27.03 -8.09
CA LEU A 256 -4.15 28.39 -7.60
C LEU A 256 -5.43 29.00 -7.01
N GLU A 257 -6.55 28.87 -7.72
CA GLU A 257 -7.86 29.34 -7.26
C GLU A 257 -8.28 28.68 -5.94
N ILE A 258 -8.21 27.34 -5.86
CA ILE A 258 -8.54 26.61 -4.63
C ILE A 258 -7.63 27.02 -3.47
N MET A 259 -6.36 27.32 -3.73
CA MET A 259 -5.45 27.78 -2.69
C MET A 259 -5.79 29.18 -2.18
N GLU A 260 -6.20 30.09 -3.06
CA GLU A 260 -6.65 31.44 -2.69
C GLU A 260 -7.97 31.39 -1.90
N LEU A 261 -8.98 30.65 -2.39
CA LEU A 261 -10.23 30.42 -1.67
C LEU A 261 -9.97 29.88 -0.26
N ARG A 262 -9.02 28.96 -0.10
CA ARG A 262 -8.64 28.39 1.21
C ARG A 262 -7.94 29.35 2.15
N ARG A 263 -7.28 30.40 1.65
CA ARG A 263 -6.71 31.48 2.48
C ARG A 263 -7.82 32.34 3.05
N GLN A 264 -8.85 32.60 2.26
CA GLN A 264 -10.02 33.39 2.64
C GLN A 264 -11.03 32.60 3.51
N HIS A 265 -10.95 31.27 3.48
CA HIS A 265 -11.89 30.38 4.18
C HIS A 265 -11.71 30.36 5.71
N VAL A 266 -12.66 30.96 6.43
CA VAL A 266 -12.65 31.09 7.90
C VAL A 266 -13.38 29.95 8.63
N SER A 267 -14.44 29.36 8.06
CA SER A 267 -15.27 28.34 8.73
C SER A 267 -15.87 27.30 7.79
N GLY A 268 -16.04 26.06 8.27
CA GLY A 268 -16.60 24.93 7.49
C GLY A 268 -15.55 24.08 6.74
N PRO A 269 -15.98 23.04 5.99
CA PRO A 269 -15.07 22.19 5.22
C PRO A 269 -14.37 22.98 4.11
N LYS A 270 -13.04 22.89 4.07
CA LYS A 270 -12.25 23.54 3.01
C LYS A 270 -12.37 22.77 1.70
N GLU A 271 -12.53 23.49 0.59
CA GLU A 271 -12.44 22.92 -0.75
C GLU A 271 -11.10 22.21 -0.96
N ARG A 272 -11.11 21.15 -1.78
CA ARG A 272 -9.96 20.30 -2.03
C ARG A 272 -9.74 20.18 -3.53
N PHE A 273 -8.50 20.35 -3.95
CA PHE A 273 -8.07 20.13 -5.33
C PHE A 273 -8.15 18.66 -5.76
N ARG A 274 -8.12 17.73 -4.79
CA ARG A 274 -8.18 16.27 -5.00
C ARG A 274 -9.59 15.79 -5.40
N LYS A 275 -10.08 16.24 -6.55
CA LYS A 275 -11.25 15.68 -7.24
C LYS A 275 -10.77 14.45 -8.04
N ARG A 276 -11.68 13.51 -8.29
CA ARG A 276 -11.40 12.30 -9.11
C ARG A 276 -12.51 12.10 -10.14
N PRO A 277 -12.68 13.03 -11.10
CA PRO A 277 -13.65 12.87 -12.17
C PRO A 277 -13.38 11.58 -12.94
N ARG A 278 -14.44 10.88 -13.34
CA ARG A 278 -14.31 9.65 -14.14
C ARG A 278 -13.58 9.90 -15.47
N SER A 279 -13.71 11.09 -16.06
CA SER A 279 -12.98 11.49 -17.27
C SER A 279 -11.47 11.50 -17.05
N GLU A 280 -10.99 12.08 -15.95
CA GLU A 280 -9.57 12.11 -15.61
C GLU A 280 -9.02 10.72 -15.29
N LEU A 281 -9.80 9.89 -14.58
CA LEU A 281 -9.42 8.49 -14.31
C LEU A 281 -9.28 7.67 -15.60
N LYS A 282 -10.15 7.89 -16.60
CA LYS A 282 -10.04 7.25 -17.92
C LYS A 282 -8.75 7.64 -18.65
N ILE A 283 -8.29 8.89 -18.52
CA ILE A 283 -7.01 9.33 -19.12
C ILE A 283 -5.85 8.56 -18.48
N ILE A 284 -5.86 8.36 -17.16
CA ILE A 284 -4.82 7.57 -16.48
C ILE A 284 -4.89 6.09 -16.86
N HIS A 285 -6.09 5.51 -16.89
CA HIS A 285 -6.26 4.11 -17.27
C HIS A 285 -5.80 3.84 -18.71
N ALA A 286 -6.03 4.78 -19.65
CA ALA A 286 -5.57 4.64 -21.03
C ALA A 286 -4.03 4.64 -21.19
N VAL A 287 -3.29 5.11 -20.18
CA VAL A 287 -1.82 5.09 -20.19
C VAL A 287 -1.22 3.98 -19.35
N ASP A 288 -1.98 3.42 -18.41
CA ASP A 288 -1.56 2.32 -17.56
C ASP A 288 -2.77 1.43 -17.19
N GLU A 289 -3.00 0.41 -18.00
CA GLU A 289 -4.16 -0.50 -17.92
C GLU A 289 -4.16 -1.33 -16.64
N LEU A 290 -3.03 -1.43 -15.94
CA LEU A 290 -2.94 -2.15 -14.67
C LEU A 290 -3.55 -1.36 -13.49
N TYR A 291 -4.12 -0.18 -13.73
CA TYR A 291 -4.68 0.68 -12.70
C TYR A 291 -6.04 1.28 -13.08
N ASP A 292 -7.12 0.75 -12.51
CA ASP A 292 -8.49 1.23 -12.80
C ASP A 292 -8.94 2.40 -11.92
N ASN A 293 -8.32 2.58 -10.76
CA ASN A 293 -8.76 3.52 -9.74
C ASN A 293 -7.58 4.33 -9.18
N ALA A 294 -6.80 4.91 -10.08
CA ALA A 294 -5.65 5.77 -9.79
C ALA A 294 -5.94 6.81 -8.70
N CYS A 295 -5.28 6.69 -7.54
CA CYS A 295 -5.34 7.74 -6.52
C CYS A 295 -4.36 8.87 -6.87
N GLY A 296 -4.84 10.10 -6.85
CA GLY A 296 -4.06 11.27 -7.25
C GLY A 296 -3.86 11.43 -8.77
N PRO A 297 -4.93 11.36 -9.58
CA PRO A 297 -4.80 11.38 -11.04
C PRO A 297 -4.34 12.74 -11.59
N ARG A 298 -4.43 13.81 -10.79
CA ARG A 298 -4.20 15.18 -11.25
C ARG A 298 -2.73 15.60 -11.19
N ILE A 299 -1.96 15.08 -10.24
CA ILE A 299 -0.54 15.45 -10.02
C ILE A 299 0.34 14.21 -10.00
N MET A 300 0.14 13.29 -9.06
CA MET A 300 1.13 12.23 -8.80
C MET A 300 1.32 11.28 -9.99
N TRP A 301 0.22 10.92 -10.63
CA TRP A 301 0.22 10.06 -11.81
C TRP A 301 0.94 10.70 -13.01
N PRO A 302 0.55 11.91 -13.47
CA PRO A 302 1.29 12.65 -14.49
C PRO A 302 2.78 12.76 -14.18
N ASN A 303 3.15 13.11 -12.95
CA ASN A 303 4.55 13.25 -12.57
C ASN A 303 5.33 11.95 -12.69
N ALA A 304 4.78 10.84 -12.20
CA ALA A 304 5.45 9.56 -12.29
C ALA A 304 5.65 9.10 -13.75
N ILE A 305 4.61 9.22 -14.60
CA ILE A 305 4.68 8.80 -16.00
C ILE A 305 5.66 9.69 -16.79
N VAL A 306 5.59 11.01 -16.60
CA VAL A 306 6.49 11.96 -17.27
C VAL A 306 7.92 11.77 -16.79
N LEU A 307 8.15 11.63 -15.49
CA LEU A 307 9.48 11.43 -14.93
C LEU A 307 10.11 10.12 -15.43
N GLU A 308 9.36 9.01 -15.43
CA GLU A 308 9.84 7.74 -15.98
C GLU A 308 10.31 7.89 -17.43
N SER A 309 9.56 8.66 -18.23
CA SER A 309 9.89 8.90 -19.64
C SER A 309 11.08 9.84 -19.82
N LEU A 310 11.18 10.92 -19.06
CA LEU A 310 12.31 11.87 -19.15
C LEU A 310 13.61 11.25 -18.66
N LEU A 311 13.57 10.42 -17.61
CA LEU A 311 14.74 9.67 -17.13
C LEU A 311 15.23 8.66 -18.19
N GLU A 312 14.32 8.03 -18.93
CA GLU A 312 14.66 7.13 -20.05
C GLU A 312 15.56 7.81 -21.10
N TYR A 313 15.29 9.08 -21.40
CA TYR A 313 16.06 9.86 -22.38
C TYR A 313 17.23 10.65 -21.75
N GLY A 314 17.58 10.40 -20.49
CA GLY A 314 18.74 11.02 -19.84
C GLY A 314 18.54 12.48 -19.40
N TYR A 315 17.29 12.93 -19.23
CA TYR A 315 16.97 14.32 -18.83
C TYR A 315 16.97 14.52 -17.30
N GLU A 316 17.63 13.64 -16.54
CA GLU A 316 17.67 13.77 -15.07
C GLU A 316 18.18 15.15 -14.64
N PHE A 317 19.23 15.66 -15.28
CA PHE A 317 19.87 16.94 -14.95
C PHE A 317 19.18 18.18 -15.52
N ASN A 318 18.02 18.05 -16.16
CA ASN A 318 17.24 19.22 -16.56
C ASN A 318 16.70 19.95 -15.32
N ASP A 319 16.75 21.28 -15.29
CA ASP A 319 16.35 22.10 -14.14
C ASP A 319 14.95 21.76 -13.60
N ARG A 320 13.98 21.54 -14.49
CA ARG A 320 12.61 21.16 -14.09
C ARG A 320 12.57 19.77 -13.47
N VAL A 321 13.30 18.82 -14.05
CA VAL A 321 13.37 17.43 -13.55
C VAL A 321 14.05 17.38 -12.19
N GLN A 322 15.16 18.11 -12.00
CA GLN A 322 15.80 18.28 -10.70
C GLN A 322 14.85 18.90 -9.67
N THR A 323 14.07 19.91 -10.05
CA THR A 323 13.07 20.52 -9.16
C THR A 323 11.99 19.51 -8.70
N ILE A 324 11.52 18.63 -9.60
CA ILE A 324 10.59 17.55 -9.25
C ILE A 324 11.26 16.54 -8.31
N ILE A 325 12.49 16.12 -8.63
CA ILE A 325 13.29 15.20 -7.82
C ILE A 325 13.42 15.71 -6.39
N ASP A 326 13.79 16.99 -6.23
CA ASP A 326 13.89 17.63 -4.93
C ASP A 326 12.56 17.65 -4.19
N THR A 327 11.48 17.98 -4.90
CA THR A 327 10.12 18.02 -4.36
C THR A 327 9.61 16.63 -3.93
N LEU A 328 9.96 15.58 -4.67
CA LEU A 328 9.63 14.19 -4.31
C LEU A 328 10.48 13.70 -3.13
N SER A 329 11.63 14.32 -2.87
CA SER A 329 12.50 13.94 -1.77
C SER A 329 11.99 14.38 -0.38
N PHE A 330 10.80 15.01 -0.31
CA PHE A 330 10.13 15.35 0.95
C PHE A 330 9.51 14.14 1.67
N GLY A 331 9.36 12.99 0.98
CA GLY A 331 8.96 11.72 1.57
C GLY A 331 7.44 11.48 1.68
N GLY A 332 6.62 12.34 1.10
CA GLY A 332 5.16 12.21 1.10
C GLY A 332 4.59 11.98 -0.30
N TRP A 333 4.70 10.77 -0.86
CA TRP A 333 4.25 10.46 -2.23
C TRP A 333 2.74 10.26 -2.39
N CYS A 334 1.95 11.02 -1.62
CA CYS A 334 0.51 11.07 -1.76
C CYS A 334 0.06 12.41 -2.33
N GLU A 335 -0.86 12.42 -3.31
CA GLU A 335 -1.45 13.68 -3.79
C GLU A 335 -2.12 14.48 -2.66
N CYS A 336 -2.51 13.82 -1.55
CA CYS A 336 -2.97 14.51 -0.35
C CYS A 336 -1.98 15.53 0.20
N ALA A 337 -0.68 15.30 0.02
CA ALA A 337 0.38 16.22 0.43
C ALA A 337 0.55 17.38 -0.57
N TYR A 338 0.23 17.17 -1.85
CA TYR A 338 0.48 18.14 -2.92
C TYR A 338 -0.76 18.97 -3.32
N GLN A 339 -1.98 18.53 -2.99
CA GLN A 339 -3.23 19.25 -3.28
C GLN A 339 -3.33 20.65 -2.62
N HIS A 340 -2.40 21.00 -1.73
CA HIS A 340 -2.36 22.28 -1.03
C HIS A 340 -1.01 23.00 -1.21
N GLY A 341 -0.21 22.52 -2.17
CA GLY A 341 1.18 22.88 -2.30
C GLY A 341 2.07 22.31 -1.20
N THR A 342 3.37 22.40 -1.44
CA THR A 342 4.43 21.96 -0.52
C THR A 342 4.59 22.90 0.68
N SER A 343 4.00 24.10 0.63
CA SER A 343 4.15 25.16 1.65
C SER A 343 3.58 24.85 3.03
N ARG A 344 2.65 23.89 3.14
CA ARG A 344 2.08 23.45 4.44
C ARG A 344 2.72 22.17 4.98
N GLY A 345 3.60 21.57 4.19
CA GLY A 345 4.33 20.37 4.53
C GLY A 345 5.78 20.67 4.86
N ARG A 346 6.59 19.63 4.72
CA ARG A 346 8.03 19.75 4.73
C ARG A 346 8.47 20.57 3.51
N THR A 347 9.19 21.65 3.73
CA THR A 347 9.72 22.54 2.67
C THR A 347 11.11 22.11 2.19
N ASP A 348 11.82 21.34 3.01
CA ASP A 348 13.18 20.92 2.72
C ASP A 348 13.24 19.45 2.30
N PRO A 349 14.13 19.07 1.38
CA PRO A 349 14.51 17.69 1.12
C PRO A 349 14.77 16.89 2.42
N LEU A 350 14.47 15.58 2.46
CA LEU A 350 14.91 14.70 3.55
C LEU A 350 16.42 14.84 3.83
N THR A 351 16.86 14.96 5.07
CA THR A 351 18.29 14.81 5.36
C THR A 351 18.68 13.34 5.24
N MET A 352 19.96 13.02 5.04
CA MET A 352 20.42 11.62 5.04
C MET A 352 20.08 10.89 6.35
N LYS A 353 20.15 11.60 7.49
CA LYS A 353 19.75 11.04 8.80
C LYS A 353 18.26 10.67 8.86
N GLU A 354 17.39 11.48 8.26
CA GLU A 354 15.96 11.18 8.21
C GLU A 354 15.64 10.06 7.23
N LEU A 355 16.38 10.00 6.11
CA LEU A 355 16.31 8.87 5.18
C LEU A 355 16.73 7.55 5.88
N GLU A 356 17.84 7.54 6.62
CA GLU A 356 18.26 6.37 7.41
C GLU A 356 17.23 5.98 8.48
N ALA A 357 16.58 6.96 9.10
CA ALA A 357 15.49 6.69 10.05
C ALA A 357 14.29 6.06 9.33
N PHE A 358 13.97 6.54 8.12
CA PHE A 358 12.91 5.98 7.28
C PHE A 358 13.24 4.55 6.84
N GLU A 359 14.46 4.27 6.38
CA GLU A 359 14.94 2.92 6.04
C GLU A 359 14.83 1.95 7.21
N LYS A 360 15.28 2.36 8.40
CA LYS A 360 15.14 1.54 9.62
C LYS A 360 13.67 1.26 9.94
N GLN A 361 12.81 2.24 9.71
CA GLN A 361 11.38 2.13 9.95
C GLN A 361 10.69 1.20 8.94
N THR A 362 11.03 1.27 7.64
CA THR A 362 10.46 0.39 6.62
C THR A 362 10.97 -1.05 6.75
N LEU A 363 12.23 -1.25 7.13
CA LEU A 363 12.76 -2.57 7.48
C LEU A 363 12.11 -3.14 8.75
N PHE A 364 11.83 -2.29 9.74
CA PHE A 364 11.04 -2.69 10.91
C PHE A 364 9.65 -3.14 10.48
N GLU A 365 8.95 -2.35 9.66
CA GLU A 365 7.65 -2.71 9.13
C GLU A 365 7.71 -4.02 8.34
N PHE A 366 8.72 -4.20 7.50
CA PHE A 366 9.00 -5.45 6.80
C PHE A 366 8.99 -6.63 7.76
N LYS A 367 9.90 -6.60 8.72
CA LYS A 367 10.08 -7.68 9.70
C LYS A 367 8.82 -7.97 10.52
N HIS A 368 8.00 -6.96 10.77
CA HIS A 368 6.82 -7.06 11.64
C HIS A 368 5.49 -7.02 10.87
N GLY A 369 5.50 -7.39 9.58
CA GLY A 369 4.28 -7.55 8.78
C GLY A 369 3.47 -6.27 8.60
N GLY A 370 4.13 -5.11 8.59
CA GLY A 370 3.53 -3.80 8.30
C GLY A 370 3.27 -2.97 9.56
N LEU A 371 3.65 -3.48 10.73
CA LEU A 371 3.56 -2.73 11.98
C LEU A 371 4.61 -1.63 12.03
N HIS A 372 4.16 -0.38 12.19
CA HIS A 372 5.09 0.75 12.38
C HIS A 372 5.87 0.65 13.71
N ASN A 373 5.23 0.19 14.79
CA ASN A 373 5.88 -0.04 16.08
C ASN A 373 4.97 -0.89 16.97
N PHE A 374 5.50 -1.45 18.05
CA PHE A 374 4.67 -2.22 18.98
C PHE A 374 3.72 -1.38 19.84
N LYS A 375 3.99 -0.08 20.03
CA LYS A 375 3.09 0.78 20.80
C LYS A 375 1.74 0.93 20.10
N SER A 376 1.70 0.94 18.76
CA SER A 376 0.47 1.02 17.98
C SER A 376 -0.49 -0.15 18.23
N LEU A 377 0.03 -1.32 18.62
CA LEU A 377 -0.78 -2.49 18.99
C LEU A 377 -1.61 -2.29 20.26
N MET A 378 -1.22 -1.33 21.10
CA MET A 378 -1.88 -0.96 22.35
C MET A 378 -2.71 0.34 22.24
N LEU A 379 -2.48 1.11 21.17
CA LEU A 379 -3.32 2.27 20.87
C LEU A 379 -4.69 1.78 20.40
N GLN A 380 -5.73 2.62 20.58
CA GLN A 380 -7.11 2.21 20.29
C GLN A 380 -7.20 1.57 18.90
N PRO A 381 -8.01 0.52 18.72
CA PRO A 381 -8.33 -0.02 17.40
C PRO A 381 -9.06 1.09 16.62
N THR A 382 -8.30 1.92 15.91
CA THR A 382 -8.85 2.89 14.98
C THR A 382 -9.35 2.10 13.78
N TRP A 383 -10.61 1.67 13.90
CA TRP A 383 -11.64 1.32 12.91
C TRP A 383 -11.31 0.44 11.67
N SER A 384 -10.06 0.04 11.41
CA SER A 384 -9.75 -0.84 10.26
C SER A 384 -8.52 -1.73 10.46
N HIS A 385 -7.54 -1.31 11.24
CA HIS A 385 -6.29 -2.05 11.40
C HIS A 385 -6.33 -2.91 12.67
N LEU A 386 -5.90 -4.18 12.59
CA LEU A 386 -5.79 -5.14 13.71
C LEU A 386 -7.13 -5.69 14.25
N MET A 387 -8.19 -5.67 13.44
CA MET A 387 -9.43 -6.37 13.74
C MET A 387 -9.22 -7.89 13.72
N ARG A 388 -9.91 -8.63 14.58
CA ARG A 388 -9.93 -10.10 14.52
C ARG A 388 -10.78 -10.52 13.33
N VAL A 389 -10.19 -11.27 12.39
CA VAL A 389 -10.78 -11.61 11.09
C VAL A 389 -11.17 -13.07 10.97
N SER A 390 -10.56 -13.96 11.74
CA SER A 390 -10.92 -15.37 11.83
C SER A 390 -10.60 -15.91 13.22
N HIS A 391 -11.11 -17.09 13.54
CA HIS A 391 -10.78 -17.76 14.80
C HIS A 391 -10.73 -19.27 14.64
N LYS A 392 -9.93 -19.92 15.50
CA LYS A 392 -9.80 -21.37 15.61
C LYS A 392 -9.78 -21.77 17.08
N LYS A 393 -10.65 -22.71 17.46
CA LYS A 393 -10.67 -23.28 18.82
C LYS A 393 -9.58 -24.33 18.95
N ASN A 394 -8.77 -24.24 20.00
CA ASN A 394 -7.69 -25.17 20.34
C ASN A 394 -7.80 -25.51 21.84
N GLY A 395 -8.52 -26.59 22.16
CA GLY A 395 -8.84 -26.96 23.54
C GLY A 395 -9.62 -25.85 24.25
N ASP A 396 -9.07 -25.37 25.37
CA ASP A 396 -9.65 -24.31 26.21
C ASP A 396 -9.31 -22.89 25.73
N SER A 397 -8.54 -22.78 24.64
CA SER A 397 -8.15 -21.49 24.06
C SER A 397 -8.78 -21.27 22.69
N VAL A 398 -8.92 -20.00 22.32
CA VAL A 398 -9.33 -19.61 20.97
C VAL A 398 -8.24 -18.72 20.39
N GLU A 399 -7.67 -19.13 19.27
CA GLU A 399 -6.73 -18.32 18.49
C GLU A 399 -7.55 -17.45 17.53
N TYR A 400 -7.40 -16.13 17.61
CA TYR A 400 -8.00 -15.17 16.68
C TYR A 400 -6.90 -14.59 15.79
N LEU A 401 -7.03 -14.74 14.47
CA LEU A 401 -6.14 -14.07 13.52
C LEU A 401 -6.53 -12.59 13.42
N LEU A 402 -5.54 -11.70 13.44
CA LEU A 402 -5.75 -10.27 13.26
C LEU A 402 -5.40 -9.85 11.83
N ARG A 403 -6.17 -8.90 11.32
CA ARG A 403 -5.86 -8.20 10.07
C ARG A 403 -4.53 -7.47 10.20
N MET A 404 -3.58 -7.81 9.34
CA MET A 404 -2.30 -7.13 9.27
C MET A 404 -2.48 -5.72 8.67
N PRO A 405 -1.68 -4.72 9.11
CA PRO A 405 -1.70 -3.41 8.48
C PRO A 405 -1.27 -3.50 7.01
N THR A 406 -2.06 -2.89 6.13
CA THR A 406 -1.78 -2.76 4.70
C THR A 406 -1.90 -1.29 4.35
N HIS A 407 -0.82 -0.53 4.51
CA HIS A 407 -0.77 0.83 3.98
C HIS A 407 -0.12 0.79 2.60
N THR A 408 -0.94 0.94 1.57
CA THR A 408 -0.49 1.06 0.19
C THR A 408 -1.35 2.08 -0.52
N GLN A 409 -0.70 3.04 -1.18
CA GLN A 409 -1.37 4.00 -2.04
C GLN A 409 -0.79 3.91 -3.44
N GLY A 410 -1.64 3.94 -4.46
CA GLY A 410 -1.17 3.83 -5.85
C GLY A 410 -0.26 4.97 -6.29
N CYS A 411 -0.40 6.15 -5.71
CA CYS A 411 0.54 7.26 -5.91
C CYS A 411 1.95 6.94 -5.38
N GLU A 412 2.08 6.23 -4.26
CA GLU A 412 3.40 5.81 -3.76
C GLU A 412 4.01 4.75 -4.68
N ILE A 413 3.21 3.81 -5.17
CA ILE A 413 3.67 2.72 -6.06
C ILE A 413 4.11 3.27 -7.41
N ILE A 414 3.30 4.12 -8.04
CA ILE A 414 3.63 4.68 -9.36
C ILE A 414 4.87 5.59 -9.29
N THR A 415 5.00 6.40 -8.23
CA THR A 415 6.20 7.20 -8.00
C THR A 415 7.41 6.31 -7.74
N THR A 416 7.27 5.24 -6.93
CA THR A 416 8.35 4.27 -6.73
C THR A 416 8.75 3.64 -8.05
N ARG A 417 7.81 3.24 -8.93
CA ARG A 417 8.15 2.71 -10.26
C ARG A 417 8.96 3.71 -11.10
N ALA A 418 8.51 4.96 -11.14
CA ALA A 418 9.15 6.01 -11.93
C ALA A 418 10.60 6.31 -11.49
N LEU A 419 10.91 6.16 -10.20
CA LEU A 419 12.23 6.41 -9.65
C LEU A 419 13.23 5.26 -9.87
N SER A 420 12.86 4.19 -10.56
CA SER A 420 13.75 3.04 -10.81
C SER A 420 15.00 3.37 -11.61
N LYS A 421 14.98 4.45 -12.39
CA LYS A 421 16.09 4.92 -13.24
C LYS A 421 16.81 6.16 -12.71
N VAL A 422 16.45 6.65 -11.53
CA VAL A 422 17.07 7.85 -10.96
C VAL A 422 18.51 7.54 -10.53
N THR A 423 19.47 8.41 -10.85
CA THR A 423 20.85 8.29 -10.38
C THR A 423 21.08 9.00 -9.04
N ASN A 424 20.17 9.92 -8.66
CA ASN A 424 20.14 10.51 -7.32
C ASN A 424 20.02 9.44 -6.21
N GLU A 425 21.13 9.21 -5.48
CA GLU A 425 21.23 8.17 -4.44
C GLU A 425 20.10 8.25 -3.41
N LYS A 426 19.77 9.46 -2.97
CA LYS A 426 18.79 9.68 -1.91
C LYS A 426 17.39 9.27 -2.33
N LEU A 427 16.95 9.63 -3.54
CA LEU A 427 15.66 9.18 -4.07
C LEU A 427 15.65 7.69 -4.35
N TRP A 428 16.76 7.14 -4.86
CA TRP A 428 16.87 5.71 -5.12
C TRP A 428 16.70 4.90 -3.82
N ARG A 429 17.39 5.30 -2.74
CA ARG A 429 17.26 4.71 -1.40
C ARG A 429 15.87 4.87 -0.79
N LEU A 430 15.25 6.04 -1.01
CA LEU A 430 13.87 6.28 -0.59
C LEU A 430 12.89 5.35 -1.33
N ALA A 431 13.08 5.15 -2.63
CA ALA A 431 12.28 4.24 -3.44
C ALA A 431 12.48 2.78 -2.99
N GLU A 432 13.72 2.35 -2.75
CA GLU A 432 14.01 1.03 -2.19
C GLU A 432 13.34 0.81 -0.83
N SER A 433 13.32 1.84 0.03
CA SER A 433 12.62 1.78 1.31
C SER A 433 11.12 1.54 1.15
N HIS A 434 10.49 2.14 0.13
CA HIS A 434 9.09 1.87 -0.19
C HIS A 434 8.87 0.45 -0.74
N LEU A 435 9.82 -0.11 -1.50
CA LEU A 435 9.73 -1.52 -1.95
C LEU A 435 9.56 -2.48 -0.78
N TRP A 436 10.28 -2.28 0.34
CA TRP A 436 10.12 -3.12 1.54
C TRP A 436 8.70 -3.09 2.12
N ARG A 437 8.03 -1.93 2.10
CA ARG A 437 6.61 -1.82 2.51
C ARG A 437 5.70 -2.58 1.56
N PHE A 438 5.95 -2.49 0.27
CA PHE A 438 5.16 -3.14 -0.75
C PHE A 438 5.30 -4.66 -0.73
N VAL A 439 6.50 -5.18 -0.43
CA VAL A 439 6.72 -6.62 -0.21
C VAL A 439 5.78 -7.14 0.88
N VAL A 440 5.68 -6.43 2.00
CA VAL A 440 4.78 -6.80 3.09
C VAL A 440 3.33 -6.72 2.69
N ALA A 441 2.93 -5.64 2.03
CA ALA A 441 1.54 -5.43 1.66
C ALA A 441 1.06 -6.54 0.73
N LEU A 442 1.88 -6.90 -0.26
CA LEU A 442 1.63 -7.99 -1.18
C LEU A 442 1.58 -9.35 -0.46
N TYR A 443 2.56 -9.61 0.40
CA TYR A 443 2.58 -10.82 1.24
C TYR A 443 1.31 -10.95 2.10
N ASN A 444 0.92 -9.86 2.76
CA ASN A 444 -0.28 -9.81 3.59
C ASN A 444 -1.55 -10.04 2.75
N ALA A 445 -1.58 -9.56 1.50
CA ALA A 445 -2.73 -9.75 0.63
C ALA A 445 -2.92 -11.20 0.18
N TYR A 446 -1.84 -11.90 -0.16
CA TYR A 446 -1.91 -13.33 -0.50
C TYR A 446 -2.31 -14.22 0.68
N ASN A 447 -1.96 -13.83 1.91
CA ASN A 447 -2.19 -14.65 3.11
C ASN A 447 -3.42 -14.23 3.93
N ASN A 448 -4.13 -13.18 3.51
CA ASN A 448 -5.33 -12.71 4.21
C ASN A 448 -6.57 -13.20 3.47
N PRO A 449 -7.56 -13.81 4.15
CA PRO A 449 -8.81 -14.24 3.54
C PRO A 449 -9.61 -13.10 2.87
N PHE A 450 -9.30 -11.83 3.19
CA PHE A 450 -9.87 -10.64 2.57
C PHE A 450 -8.84 -9.84 1.74
N GLY A 451 -7.61 -10.35 1.62
CA GLY A 451 -6.42 -9.54 1.35
C GLY A 451 -6.35 -8.94 -0.04
N MET A 452 -6.64 -9.75 -1.06
CA MET A 452 -6.63 -9.28 -2.44
C MET A 452 -7.74 -8.27 -2.71
N ASP A 453 -8.96 -8.51 -2.21
CA ASP A 453 -10.09 -7.59 -2.38
C ASP A 453 -9.81 -6.18 -1.83
N GLU A 454 -9.04 -6.10 -0.74
CA GLU A 454 -8.67 -4.81 -0.17
C GLU A 454 -7.61 -4.07 -0.98
N LEU A 455 -6.64 -4.76 -1.56
CA LEU A 455 -5.71 -4.15 -2.51
C LEU A 455 -6.42 -3.76 -3.82
N ILE A 456 -7.30 -4.64 -4.32
CA ILE A 456 -8.12 -4.40 -5.52
C ILE A 456 -9.04 -3.18 -5.33
N LYS A 457 -9.55 -2.93 -4.11
CA LYS A 457 -10.32 -1.71 -3.81
C LYS A 457 -9.53 -0.42 -4.10
N TYR A 458 -8.22 -0.47 -3.95
CA TYR A 458 -7.31 0.63 -4.29
C TYR A 458 -6.72 0.51 -5.70
N SER A 459 -7.21 -0.44 -6.50
CA SER A 459 -6.71 -0.83 -7.83
C SER A 459 -5.22 -1.11 -7.85
N LEU A 460 -4.76 -1.85 -6.85
CA LEU A 460 -3.39 -2.33 -6.76
C LEU A 460 -3.42 -3.85 -6.89
N GLY A 461 -3.50 -4.32 -8.14
CA GLY A 461 -3.44 -5.76 -8.42
C GLY A 461 -2.03 -6.32 -8.25
N PRO A 462 -1.86 -7.65 -8.22
CA PRO A 462 -0.53 -8.26 -8.19
C PRO A 462 0.33 -7.86 -9.39
N TYR A 463 -0.28 -7.75 -10.57
CA TYR A 463 0.40 -7.30 -11.81
C TYR A 463 1.01 -5.91 -11.65
N THR A 464 0.34 -5.03 -10.92
CA THR A 464 0.84 -3.70 -10.58
C THR A 464 2.15 -3.77 -9.78
N PHE A 465 2.17 -4.60 -8.73
CA PHE A 465 3.37 -4.80 -7.91
C PHE A 465 4.49 -5.46 -8.71
N LEU A 466 4.18 -6.47 -9.52
CA LEU A 466 5.16 -7.15 -10.37
C LEU A 466 5.78 -6.21 -11.40
N SER A 467 4.96 -5.38 -12.06
CA SER A 467 5.40 -4.32 -12.97
C SER A 467 6.39 -3.38 -12.28
N MET A 468 6.09 -2.93 -11.05
CA MET A 468 7.00 -2.09 -10.27
C MET A 468 8.27 -2.83 -9.85
N PHE A 469 8.18 -4.03 -9.26
CA PHE A 469 9.34 -4.77 -8.77
C PHE A 469 10.30 -5.14 -9.91
N SER A 470 9.77 -5.49 -11.09
CA SER A 470 10.60 -5.84 -12.25
C SER A 470 11.56 -4.74 -12.71
N LYS A 471 11.31 -3.47 -12.31
CA LYS A 471 12.17 -2.33 -12.63
C LYS A 471 13.41 -2.21 -11.74
N TYR A 472 13.48 -2.97 -10.65
CA TYR A 472 14.54 -2.88 -9.66
C TYR A 472 15.36 -4.16 -9.59
N LYS A 473 16.67 -4.03 -9.43
CA LYS A 473 17.60 -5.15 -9.14
C LYS A 473 18.01 -5.18 -7.67
N THR A 474 17.07 -4.91 -6.76
CA THR A 474 17.31 -4.85 -5.31
C THR A 474 16.83 -6.12 -4.60
N LYS A 475 17.30 -6.34 -3.37
CA LYS A 475 16.85 -7.47 -2.54
C LYS A 475 15.35 -7.40 -2.29
N ALA A 476 14.81 -6.20 -2.04
CA ALA A 476 13.38 -6.01 -1.81
C ALA A 476 12.55 -6.42 -3.04
N ALA A 477 12.97 -6.00 -4.24
CA ALA A 477 12.27 -6.32 -5.48
C ALA A 477 12.28 -7.82 -5.78
N ARG A 478 13.47 -8.44 -5.72
CA ARG A 478 13.62 -9.89 -5.93
C ARG A 478 12.78 -10.68 -4.92
N LEU A 479 12.78 -10.27 -3.66
CA LEU A 479 11.96 -10.89 -2.62
C LEU A 479 10.46 -10.74 -2.91
N GLY A 480 10.01 -9.56 -3.34
CA GLY A 480 8.62 -9.32 -3.72
C GLY A 480 8.15 -10.25 -4.84
N ILE A 481 8.98 -10.43 -5.87
CA ILE A 481 8.67 -11.32 -7.00
C ILE A 481 8.66 -12.79 -6.57
N LEU A 482 9.66 -13.23 -5.81
CA LEU A 482 9.73 -14.62 -5.33
C LEU A 482 8.54 -14.99 -4.43
N LEU A 483 8.09 -14.06 -3.58
CA LEU A 483 6.89 -14.25 -2.76
C LEU A 483 5.60 -14.34 -3.59
N SER A 484 5.60 -13.77 -4.79
CA SER A 484 4.49 -13.87 -5.74
C SER A 484 4.51 -15.13 -6.60
N LEU A 485 5.60 -15.91 -6.63
CA LEU A 485 5.71 -17.08 -7.51
C LEU A 485 4.55 -18.07 -7.37
N PRO A 486 4.12 -18.50 -6.16
CA PRO A 486 2.98 -19.42 -6.05
C PRO A 486 1.72 -18.85 -6.72
N TRP A 487 1.45 -17.57 -6.49
CA TRP A 487 0.29 -16.89 -7.08
C TRP A 487 0.42 -16.77 -8.61
N ILE A 488 1.62 -16.47 -9.13
CA ILE A 488 1.89 -16.40 -10.57
C ILE A 488 1.57 -17.75 -11.22
N ILE A 489 2.05 -18.86 -10.65
CA ILE A 489 1.79 -20.21 -11.18
C ILE A 489 0.29 -20.54 -11.11
N GLU A 490 -0.34 -20.32 -9.95
CA GLU A 490 -1.75 -20.64 -9.72
C GLU A 490 -2.74 -19.83 -10.58
N ASN A 491 -2.34 -18.66 -11.10
CA ASN A 491 -3.20 -17.75 -11.86
C ASN A 491 -2.80 -17.64 -13.34
N GLN A 492 -2.00 -18.58 -13.85
CA GLN A 492 -1.72 -18.67 -15.28
C GLN A 492 -2.94 -19.23 -16.03
N ASN A 493 -3.34 -18.57 -17.11
CA ASN A 493 -4.38 -19.03 -18.03
C ASN A 493 -3.89 -20.25 -18.83
N GLU A 494 -4.81 -21.04 -19.39
CA GLU A 494 -4.47 -22.24 -20.19
C GLU A 494 -3.66 -21.94 -21.46
N ASP A 495 -3.76 -20.71 -21.98
CA ASP A 495 -2.97 -20.21 -23.10
C ASP A 495 -1.60 -19.66 -22.67
N GLY A 496 -1.22 -19.84 -21.40
CA GLY A 496 0.03 -19.39 -20.83
C GLY A 496 0.07 -17.93 -20.38
N THR A 497 -0.99 -17.15 -20.62
CA THR A 497 -1.06 -15.73 -20.27
C THR A 497 -1.48 -15.48 -18.81
N TRP A 498 -1.51 -14.21 -18.42
CA TRP A 498 -2.08 -13.74 -17.16
C TRP A 498 -2.99 -12.55 -17.38
N GLY A 499 -4.01 -12.40 -16.54
CA GLY A 499 -4.98 -11.30 -16.61
C GLY A 499 -6.27 -11.71 -17.31
N ASP A 500 -7.22 -10.77 -17.37
CA ASP A 500 -8.48 -10.94 -18.08
C ASP A 500 -8.40 -10.37 -19.50
N GLN A 501 -9.48 -10.49 -20.28
CA GLN A 501 -9.51 -10.01 -21.66
C GLN A 501 -9.07 -8.54 -21.83
N SER A 502 -9.36 -7.67 -20.86
CA SER A 502 -8.99 -6.25 -20.92
C SER A 502 -7.54 -5.96 -20.51
N THR A 503 -6.90 -6.87 -19.79
CA THR A 503 -5.59 -6.64 -19.17
C THR A 503 -4.54 -7.68 -19.56
N VAL A 504 -4.91 -8.70 -20.35
CA VAL A 504 -4.09 -9.89 -20.63
C VAL A 504 -2.68 -9.53 -21.11
N GLU A 505 -2.56 -8.56 -22.00
CA GLU A 505 -1.27 -8.19 -22.55
C GLU A 505 -0.37 -7.48 -21.52
N SER A 506 -0.92 -6.45 -20.88
CA SER A 506 -0.22 -5.66 -19.86
C SER A 506 0.14 -6.49 -18.62
N ALA A 507 -0.76 -7.39 -18.20
CA ALA A 507 -0.54 -8.29 -17.07
C ALA A 507 0.51 -9.36 -17.37
N THR A 508 0.43 -10.00 -18.54
CA THR A 508 1.44 -10.98 -18.98
C THR A 508 2.81 -10.34 -19.11
N LEU A 509 2.91 -9.17 -19.74
CA LEU A 509 4.17 -8.44 -19.83
C LEU A 509 4.74 -8.09 -18.45
N ALA A 510 3.90 -7.68 -17.49
CA ALA A 510 4.35 -7.40 -16.12
C ALA A 510 4.88 -8.66 -15.41
N VAL A 511 4.22 -9.81 -15.58
CA VAL A 511 4.66 -11.09 -15.02
C VAL A 511 5.97 -11.53 -15.64
N LEU A 512 6.10 -11.54 -16.96
CA LEU A 512 7.30 -12.00 -17.65
C LEU A 512 8.52 -11.13 -17.33
N ASN A 513 8.36 -9.80 -17.27
CA ASN A 513 9.44 -8.92 -16.81
C ASN A 513 9.88 -9.24 -15.37
N ALA A 514 8.94 -9.56 -14.48
CA ALA A 514 9.25 -9.95 -13.12
C ALA A 514 9.98 -11.30 -13.07
N LEU A 515 9.52 -12.31 -13.82
CA LEU A 515 10.16 -13.63 -13.88
C LEU A 515 11.58 -13.55 -14.45
N LYS A 516 11.79 -12.75 -15.52
CA LYS A 516 13.13 -12.49 -16.08
C LYS A 516 14.05 -11.81 -15.07
N ASN A 517 13.52 -10.89 -14.26
CA ASN A 517 14.30 -10.18 -13.23
C ASN A 517 14.87 -11.14 -12.15
N ILE A 518 14.19 -12.25 -11.89
CA ILE A 518 14.64 -13.28 -10.93
C ILE A 518 15.25 -14.52 -11.59
N GLU A 519 15.58 -14.43 -12.89
CA GLU A 519 16.18 -15.51 -13.68
C GLU A 519 15.35 -16.81 -13.62
N PHE A 520 14.02 -16.68 -13.60
CA PHE A 520 13.12 -17.84 -13.63
C PHE A 520 12.81 -18.33 -15.05
N ILE A 521 12.85 -17.42 -16.02
CA ILE A 521 12.69 -17.66 -17.46
C ILE A 521 13.87 -17.11 -18.22
#